data_AF-A0A084QTQ9-F1
#
_entry.id   AF-A0A084QTQ9-F1
#
_cell.length_a   1.000
_cell.length_b   1.000
_cell.length_c   1.000
_cell.angle_alpha   90.00
_cell.angle_beta   90.00
_cell.angle_gamma   90.00
#
_symmetry.space_group_name_H-M   'P 1'
#
loop_
_entity.id
_entity.type
_entity.pdbx_description
1 polymer ?
#
loop_
_entity_poly.entity_id
_entity_poly.type
_entity_poly.pdbx_seq_one_letter_code
_entity_poly.pdbx_strand_id
1 'polypeptide(L)'
;MADLAPSEKTAKANPYNSAYDVRLMDHKMHPLYSPQWPDLEDVMATIEVEEATLNLSLFSGFSDATFKTFRDNAYGAGNEAAVFAHLLPIIIPNNPHAYDILFNNLEHMTDGTIVRPKLHLYYGSPPERLAQPAIKHMSSYLIPSTVQDRPLAPNFFVEIKGPKGVPGVTFRQAQHNGAVGARAMHMLQNYGVDRPVFDNCPYAFTAVLNMRILELFAHHVTAPTTKGGQPQYHMTP
;
A
#
# COMPACT_ATOMS: atom_id res chain seq x y z
N MET A 1 7.92 48.07 -14.71
CA MET A 1 8.46 46.78 -14.24
C MET A 1 7.55 46.31 -13.12
N ALA A 2 6.79 45.24 -13.36
CA ALA A 2 5.93 44.65 -12.33
C ALA A 2 6.79 43.70 -11.50
N ASP A 3 6.82 43.94 -10.19
CA ASP A 3 7.48 43.09 -9.20
C ASP A 3 6.75 41.75 -9.14
N LEU A 4 7.41 40.68 -9.58
CA LEU A 4 6.95 39.32 -9.37
C LEU A 4 7.25 38.95 -7.92
N ALA A 5 6.22 39.01 -7.07
CA ALA A 5 6.28 38.43 -5.74
C ALA A 5 6.71 36.95 -5.85
N PRO A 6 7.67 36.47 -5.05
CA PRO A 6 8.06 35.07 -5.07
C PRO A 6 6.85 34.23 -4.67
N SER A 7 6.45 33.28 -5.53
CA SER A 7 5.40 32.32 -5.19
C SER A 7 5.87 31.53 -3.96
N GLU A 8 5.25 31.74 -2.80
CA GLU A 8 5.42 30.87 -1.65
C GLU A 8 5.00 29.45 -2.07
N LYS A 9 5.98 28.56 -2.29
CA LYS A 9 5.70 27.14 -2.44
C LYS A 9 5.17 26.64 -1.09
N THR A 10 3.86 26.53 -0.97
CA THR A 10 3.24 25.89 0.20
C THR A 10 3.85 24.51 0.40
N ALA A 11 4.33 24.23 1.61
CA ALA A 11 4.93 22.94 1.93
C ALA A 11 3.94 21.79 1.66
N LYS A 12 4.43 20.69 1.07
CA LYS A 12 3.61 19.50 0.84
C LYS A 12 3.19 18.89 2.17
N ALA A 13 1.93 18.47 2.27
CA ALA A 13 1.44 17.76 3.44
C ALA A 13 2.08 16.37 3.51
N ASN A 14 2.33 15.89 4.72
CA ASN A 14 2.98 14.62 4.98
C ASN A 14 2.27 13.91 6.14
N PRO A 15 2.46 12.60 6.30
CA PRO A 15 1.75 11.81 7.30
C PRO A 15 1.83 12.30 8.75
N TYR A 16 2.78 13.19 9.10
CA TYR A 16 2.92 13.77 10.43
C TYR A 16 2.06 15.02 10.67
N ASN A 17 1.41 15.57 9.64
CA ASN A 17 0.57 16.77 9.77
C ASN A 17 -0.93 16.50 9.55
N SER A 18 -1.78 17.25 10.26
CA SER A 18 -3.24 17.11 10.17
C SER A 18 -3.79 17.50 8.79
N ALA A 19 -3.10 18.39 8.07
CA ALA A 19 -3.45 18.76 6.70
C ALA A 19 -3.40 17.56 5.74
N TYR A 20 -2.67 16.50 6.08
CA TYR A 20 -2.61 15.27 5.28
C TYR A 20 -3.97 14.57 5.23
N ASP A 21 -4.63 14.39 6.38
CA ASP A 21 -5.93 13.71 6.47
C ASP A 21 -7.00 14.42 5.63
N VAL A 22 -7.03 15.75 5.72
CA VAL A 22 -7.94 16.59 4.94
C VAL A 22 -7.69 16.39 3.45
N ARG A 23 -6.41 16.41 3.02
CA ARG A 23 -6.06 16.22 1.60
C ARG A 23 -6.36 14.81 1.10
N LEU A 24 -6.23 13.77 1.94
CA LEU A 24 -6.65 12.42 1.58
C LEU A 24 -8.17 12.38 1.32
N MET A 25 -8.95 12.96 2.22
CA MET A 25 -10.41 13.02 2.12
C MET A 25 -10.91 13.83 0.92
N ASP A 26 -10.32 14.99 0.66
CA ASP A 26 -10.65 15.83 -0.51
C ASP A 26 -10.47 15.04 -1.82
N HIS A 27 -9.47 14.16 -1.84
CA HIS A 27 -9.15 13.26 -2.95
C HIS A 27 -9.72 11.85 -2.79
N LYS A 28 -10.82 11.72 -2.04
CA LYS A 28 -11.66 10.51 -1.98
C LYS A 28 -10.96 9.26 -1.42
N MET A 29 -9.89 9.44 -0.66
CA MET A 29 -9.30 8.38 0.15
C MET A 29 -9.91 8.44 1.54
N HIS A 30 -10.76 7.46 1.87
CA HIS A 30 -11.56 7.43 3.10
C HIS A 30 -10.81 6.75 4.24
N PRO A 31 -10.91 7.27 5.48
CA PRO A 31 -10.27 6.71 6.65
C PRO A 31 -11.08 5.56 7.26
N LEU A 32 -10.41 4.79 8.10
CA LEU A 32 -10.95 3.60 8.78
C LEU A 32 -12.24 3.82 9.59
N TYR A 33 -12.55 5.05 10.02
CA TYR A 33 -13.73 5.33 10.85
C TYR A 33 -15.00 5.65 10.04
N SER A 34 -14.91 5.63 8.71
CA SER A 34 -16.07 5.74 7.81
C SER A 34 -15.99 4.70 6.70
N PRO A 35 -15.86 3.39 7.03
CA PRO A 35 -15.61 2.38 6.02
C PRO A 35 -16.88 2.08 5.22
N GLN A 36 -16.74 2.08 3.90
CA GLN A 36 -17.57 1.22 3.06
C GLN A 36 -16.91 -0.16 3.08
N TRP A 37 -17.67 -1.23 3.35
CA TRP A 37 -17.12 -2.58 3.40
C TRP A 37 -17.00 -3.17 1.99
N PRO A 38 -15.87 -3.81 1.64
CA PRO A 38 -15.73 -4.52 0.37
C PRO A 38 -16.54 -5.81 0.35
N ASP A 39 -16.71 -6.38 -0.84
CA ASP A 39 -17.04 -7.79 -1.00
C ASP A 39 -15.80 -8.64 -0.74
N LEU A 40 -15.85 -9.48 0.29
CA LEU A 40 -14.73 -10.29 0.74
C LEU A 40 -14.87 -11.78 0.39
N GLU A 41 -15.94 -12.18 -0.30
CA GLU A 41 -16.26 -13.61 -0.53
C GLU A 41 -15.09 -14.36 -1.16
N ASP A 42 -14.56 -13.86 -2.28
CA ASP A 42 -13.44 -14.47 -3.00
C ASP A 42 -12.15 -14.48 -2.19
N VAL A 43 -11.89 -13.42 -1.42
CA VAL A 43 -10.67 -13.31 -0.59
C VAL A 43 -10.72 -14.31 0.55
N MET A 44 -11.85 -14.41 1.25
CA MET A 44 -12.02 -15.35 2.36
C MET A 44 -11.98 -16.79 1.86
N ALA A 45 -12.65 -17.10 0.74
CA ALA A 45 -12.58 -18.43 0.13
C ALA A 45 -11.14 -18.81 -0.28
N THR A 46 -10.38 -17.85 -0.82
CA THR A 46 -8.96 -18.07 -1.16
C THR A 46 -8.13 -18.34 0.10
N ILE A 47 -8.33 -17.58 1.17
CA ILE A 47 -7.63 -17.80 2.45
C ILE A 47 -7.96 -19.17 3.02
N GLU A 48 -9.22 -19.59 3.02
CA GLU A 48 -9.63 -20.91 3.51
C GLU A 48 -8.99 -22.05 2.72
N VAL A 49 -8.93 -21.92 1.39
CA VAL A 49 -8.25 -22.90 0.52
C VAL A 49 -6.75 -22.91 0.78
N GLU A 50 -6.10 -21.74 0.86
CA GLU A 50 -4.68 -21.64 1.18
C GLU A 50 -4.38 -22.23 2.57
N GLU A 51 -5.18 -21.94 3.61
CA GLU A 51 -5.01 -22.53 4.94
C GLU A 51 -5.15 -24.06 4.93
N ALA A 52 -6.11 -24.60 4.16
CA ALA A 52 -6.31 -26.03 4.02
C ALA A 52 -5.21 -26.72 3.18
N THR A 53 -4.62 -26.01 2.22
CA THR A 53 -3.60 -26.52 1.29
C THR A 53 -2.17 -26.15 1.68
N LEU A 54 -1.99 -25.26 2.65
CA LEU A 54 -0.73 -24.87 3.27
C LEU A 54 -0.09 -26.10 3.86
N ASN A 55 0.69 -26.77 3.02
CA ASN A 55 1.56 -27.84 3.40
C ASN A 55 2.44 -27.31 4.53
N LEU A 56 2.55 -28.06 5.63
CA LEU A 56 3.35 -27.71 6.81
C LEU A 56 4.82 -27.32 6.49
N SER A 57 5.26 -27.47 5.24
CA SER A 57 6.53 -26.99 4.70
C SER A 57 6.72 -25.47 4.74
N LEU A 58 5.69 -24.63 4.51
CA LEU A 58 5.86 -23.17 4.61
C LEU A 58 6.12 -22.71 6.05
N PHE A 59 5.56 -23.44 7.03
CA PHE A 59 5.81 -23.25 8.46
C PHE A 59 6.94 -24.13 9.01
N SER A 60 7.55 -25.01 8.21
CA SER A 60 8.64 -25.88 8.66
C SER A 60 9.89 -25.09 9.11
N GLY A 61 10.04 -23.85 8.62
CA GLY A 61 11.05 -22.91 9.09
C GLY A 61 10.68 -22.17 10.38
N PHE A 62 9.44 -22.26 10.84
CA PHE A 62 8.93 -21.60 12.04
C PHE A 62 9.04 -22.52 13.26
N SER A 63 10.30 -22.77 13.67
CA SER A 63 10.61 -23.54 14.86
C SER A 63 10.48 -22.71 16.15
N ASP A 64 10.49 -23.36 17.31
CA ASP A 64 10.66 -22.69 18.61
C ASP A 64 11.89 -21.78 18.66
N ALA A 65 12.97 -22.16 17.97
CA ALA A 65 14.17 -21.34 17.87
C ALA A 65 13.89 -20.06 17.05
N THR A 66 13.21 -20.20 15.91
CA THR A 66 12.76 -19.07 15.08
C THR A 66 11.86 -18.13 15.87
N PHE A 67 10.91 -18.66 16.64
CA PHE A 67 10.04 -17.87 17.51
C PHE A 67 10.81 -17.16 18.62
N LYS A 68 11.78 -17.83 19.27
CA LYS A 68 12.65 -17.18 20.26
C LYS A 68 13.45 -16.04 19.64
N THR A 69 14.04 -16.25 18.46
CA THR A 69 14.73 -15.19 17.71
C THR A 69 13.79 -14.03 17.37
N PHE A 70 12.59 -14.31 16.86
CA PHE A 70 11.58 -13.29 16.59
C PHE A 70 11.27 -12.48 17.85
N ARG A 71 10.98 -13.15 18.97
CA ARG A 71 10.67 -12.51 20.25
C ARG A 71 11.84 -11.66 20.72
N ASP A 72 13.05 -12.20 20.76
CA ASP A 72 14.21 -11.49 21.29
C ASP A 72 14.53 -10.25 20.42
N ASN A 73 14.42 -10.37 19.09
CA ASN A 73 14.51 -9.23 18.17
C ASN A 73 13.38 -8.21 18.42
N ALA A 74 12.14 -8.68 18.62
CA ALA A 74 10.98 -7.83 18.83
C ALA A 74 11.06 -7.01 20.13
N TYR A 75 11.66 -7.55 21.19
CA TYR A 75 11.91 -6.80 22.43
C TYR A 75 13.23 -6.00 22.40
N GLY A 76 14.22 -6.43 21.62
CA GLY A 76 15.52 -5.77 21.49
C GLY A 76 15.56 -4.62 20.50
N ALA A 77 14.63 -4.54 19.55
CA ALA A 77 14.62 -3.51 18.51
C ALA A 77 14.30 -2.12 19.10
N GLY A 78 15.31 -1.24 19.19
CA GLY A 78 15.15 0.10 19.76
C GLY A 78 14.61 1.18 18.81
N ASN A 79 14.52 0.89 17.51
CA ASN A 79 14.10 1.85 16.48
C ASN A 79 13.54 1.14 15.23
N GLU A 80 12.99 1.92 14.28
CA GLU A 80 12.35 1.44 13.04
C GLU A 80 13.31 0.65 12.15
N ALA A 81 14.58 1.08 12.04
CA ALA A 81 15.59 0.38 11.26
C ALA A 81 15.93 -1.00 11.83
N ALA A 82 15.98 -1.15 13.16
CA ALA A 82 16.18 -2.44 13.81
C ALA A 82 14.99 -3.38 13.59
N VAL A 83 13.75 -2.85 13.61
CA VAL A 83 12.56 -3.67 13.29
C VAL A 83 12.63 -4.13 11.84
N PHE A 84 12.93 -3.22 10.92
CA PHE A 84 13.09 -3.53 9.51
C PHE A 84 14.15 -4.62 9.28
N ALA A 85 15.33 -4.49 9.89
CA ALA A 85 16.45 -5.41 9.64
C ALA A 85 16.27 -6.79 10.30
N HIS A 86 15.59 -6.88 11.44
CA HIS A 86 15.61 -8.08 12.29
C HIS A 86 14.25 -8.79 12.44
N LEU A 87 13.13 -8.09 12.24
CA LEU A 87 11.81 -8.70 12.32
C LEU A 87 11.25 -9.04 10.94
N LEU A 88 11.37 -8.12 9.97
CA LEU A 88 10.77 -8.36 8.65
C LEU A 88 11.21 -9.66 7.98
N PRO A 89 12.52 -10.01 7.95
CA PRO A 89 12.94 -11.24 7.26
C PRO A 89 12.32 -12.52 7.84
N ILE A 90 11.78 -12.46 9.05
CA ILE A 90 11.13 -13.61 9.70
C ILE A 90 9.66 -13.75 9.26
N ILE A 91 8.97 -12.64 9.02
CA ILE A 91 7.50 -12.62 8.79
C ILE A 91 7.10 -12.36 7.33
N ILE A 92 8.03 -11.91 6.49
CA ILE A 92 7.77 -11.54 5.09
C ILE A 92 8.04 -12.75 4.18
N PRO A 93 7.05 -13.19 3.37
CA PRO A 93 7.26 -14.25 2.39
C PRO A 93 8.26 -13.86 1.29
N ASN A 94 8.92 -14.87 0.73
CA ASN A 94 9.89 -14.69 -0.35
C ASN A 94 9.21 -14.52 -1.73
N ASN A 95 8.42 -13.45 -1.87
CA ASN A 95 7.77 -13.04 -3.12
C ASN A 95 8.47 -11.82 -3.75
N PRO A 96 8.30 -11.49 -5.04
CA PRO A 96 8.88 -10.29 -5.64
C PRO A 96 8.48 -9.01 -4.88
N HIS A 97 9.47 -8.37 -4.26
CA HIS A 97 9.28 -7.17 -3.45
C HIS A 97 10.41 -6.17 -3.67
N ALA A 98 10.22 -4.94 -3.20
CA ALA A 98 11.29 -3.98 -3.09
C ALA A 98 11.17 -3.17 -1.80
N TYR A 99 12.32 -2.72 -1.31
CA TYR A 99 12.49 -2.00 -0.06
C TYR A 99 12.83 -0.52 -0.28
N ASP A 100 12.44 0.32 0.68
CA ASP A 100 12.80 1.74 0.80
C ASP A 100 12.65 2.55 -0.51
N ILE A 101 11.59 2.29 -1.26
CA ILE A 101 11.37 2.90 -2.57
C ILE A 101 10.41 4.09 -2.50
N LEU A 102 10.79 5.16 -3.19
CA LEU A 102 9.93 6.31 -3.47
C LEU A 102 9.11 6.05 -4.74
N PHE A 103 7.80 6.21 -4.65
CA PHE A 103 6.89 6.07 -5.79
C PHE A 103 6.87 7.33 -6.67
N ASN A 104 8.02 7.62 -7.29
CA ASN A 104 8.28 8.82 -8.08
C ASN A 104 7.81 8.77 -9.53
N ASN A 105 7.40 7.60 -10.04
CA ASN A 105 6.90 7.45 -11.40
C ASN A 105 5.36 7.43 -11.48
N LEU A 106 4.67 7.09 -10.39
CA LEU A 106 3.22 7.04 -10.40
C LEU A 106 2.59 8.42 -10.56
N GLU A 107 1.41 8.49 -11.16
CA GLU A 107 0.57 9.69 -11.09
C GLU A 107 0.24 9.99 -9.62
N HIS A 108 0.11 11.27 -9.26
CA HIS A 108 -0.30 11.60 -7.90
C HIS A 108 -1.72 11.11 -7.63
N MET A 109 -2.02 10.70 -6.39
CA MET A 109 -3.41 10.49 -5.93
C MET A 109 -4.14 11.81 -5.69
N THR A 110 -3.38 12.92 -5.66
CA THR A 110 -3.89 14.28 -5.45
C THR A 110 -3.37 15.23 -6.53
N ASP A 111 -3.70 16.50 -6.42
CA ASP A 111 -3.10 17.63 -7.14
C ASP A 111 -1.59 17.89 -6.87
N GLY A 112 -0.86 16.92 -6.31
CA GLY A 112 0.57 17.06 -5.97
C GLY A 112 0.84 17.80 -4.66
N THR A 113 -0.19 18.17 -3.90
CA THR A 113 -0.07 18.83 -2.60
C THR A 113 0.37 17.89 -1.48
N ILE A 114 0.25 16.57 -1.60
CA ILE A 114 0.82 15.63 -0.63
C ILE A 114 2.15 15.04 -1.11
N VAL A 115 2.98 14.62 -0.16
CA VAL A 115 4.21 13.86 -0.46
C VAL A 115 3.87 12.54 -1.14
N ARG A 116 4.75 12.06 -2.01
CA ARG A 116 4.62 10.75 -2.63
C ARG A 116 4.87 9.64 -1.60
N PRO A 117 4.24 8.47 -1.73
CA PRO A 117 4.57 7.31 -0.93
C PRO A 117 6.06 6.99 -0.96
N LYS A 118 6.67 6.91 0.23
CA LYS A 118 7.96 6.27 0.45
C LYS A 118 7.72 5.10 1.39
N LEU A 119 7.82 3.90 0.84
CA LEU A 119 7.40 2.66 1.49
C LEU A 119 8.58 1.94 2.12
N HIS A 120 8.36 1.26 3.25
CA HIS A 120 9.32 0.32 3.79
C HIS A 120 9.47 -0.89 2.87
N LEU A 121 8.35 -1.52 2.51
CA LEU A 121 8.30 -2.62 1.58
C LEU A 121 6.99 -2.60 0.78
N TYR A 122 7.06 -3.05 -0.47
CA TYR A 122 5.88 -3.45 -1.24
C TYR A 122 6.15 -4.71 -2.06
N TYR A 123 5.09 -5.43 -2.39
CA TYR A 123 5.06 -6.50 -3.37
C TYR A 123 4.33 -6.06 -4.62
N GLY A 124 4.70 -6.69 -5.72
CA GLY A 124 4.03 -6.55 -7.00
C GLY A 124 4.35 -7.71 -7.92
N SER A 125 4.13 -7.50 -9.21
CA SER A 125 4.39 -8.47 -10.25
C SER A 125 5.73 -8.20 -10.94
N PRO A 126 6.55 -9.21 -11.23
CA PRO A 126 7.73 -9.01 -12.06
C PRO A 126 7.30 -8.58 -13.48
N PRO A 127 8.08 -7.72 -14.18
CA PRO A 127 7.67 -7.11 -15.44
C PRO A 127 7.23 -8.10 -16.53
N GLU A 128 7.82 -9.29 -16.58
CA GLU A 128 7.54 -10.34 -17.56
C GLU A 128 6.15 -10.98 -17.43
N ARG A 129 5.46 -10.81 -16.29
CA ARG A 129 4.09 -11.32 -16.09
C ARG A 129 3.01 -10.42 -16.68
N LEU A 130 3.36 -9.21 -17.13
CA LEU A 130 2.43 -8.23 -17.67
C LEU A 130 2.70 -8.01 -19.16
N ALA A 131 1.63 -7.94 -19.95
CA ALA A 131 1.75 -7.68 -21.38
C ALA A 131 2.33 -6.28 -21.62
N GLN A 132 3.36 -6.19 -22.47
CA GLN A 132 4.03 -4.92 -22.79
C GLN A 132 3.09 -3.79 -23.25
N PRO A 133 2.02 -4.04 -24.04
CA PRO A 133 1.04 -2.99 -24.37
C PRO A 133 0.33 -2.42 -23.14
N ALA A 134 -0.03 -3.27 -22.17
CA ALA A 134 -0.69 -2.84 -20.93
C ALA A 134 0.27 -2.00 -20.07
N ILE A 135 1.52 -2.45 -19.92
CA ILE A 135 2.56 -1.70 -19.18
C ILE A 135 2.77 -0.31 -19.79
N LYS A 136 2.89 -0.22 -21.13
CA LYS A 136 3.09 1.07 -21.81
C LYS A 136 1.90 2.01 -21.62
N HIS A 137 0.68 1.49 -21.77
CA HIS A 137 -0.55 2.27 -21.65
C HIS A 137 -0.74 2.82 -20.23
N MET A 138 -0.42 2.02 -19.20
CA MET A 138 -0.70 2.33 -17.80
C MET A 138 0.57 2.57 -16.98
N SER A 139 1.66 2.99 -17.62
CA SER A 139 2.97 3.11 -16.97
C SER A 139 2.96 3.99 -15.72
N SER A 140 2.19 5.09 -15.74
CA SER A 140 1.98 6.00 -14.60
C SER A 140 1.11 5.43 -13.47
N TYR A 141 0.54 4.24 -13.63
CA TYR A 141 -0.23 3.54 -12.60
C TYR A 141 0.44 2.26 -12.12
N LEU A 142 1.23 1.61 -12.99
CA LEU A 142 1.81 0.29 -12.73
C LEU A 142 3.29 0.34 -12.38
N ILE A 143 4.07 1.29 -12.89
CA ILE A 143 5.51 1.33 -12.64
C ILE A 143 5.75 2.26 -11.45
N PRO A 144 6.10 1.73 -10.25
CA PRO A 144 6.08 2.54 -9.04
C PRO A 144 7.17 3.61 -9.03
N SER A 145 8.35 3.22 -9.49
CA SER A 145 9.56 4.03 -9.43
C SER A 145 10.26 4.09 -10.78
N THR A 146 11.04 5.15 -11.00
CA THR A 146 11.96 5.25 -12.15
C THR A 146 13.17 4.34 -12.02
N VAL A 147 13.37 3.73 -10.85
CA VAL A 147 14.40 2.68 -10.64
C VAL A 147 13.99 1.43 -11.41
N GLN A 148 14.90 0.94 -12.26
CA GLN A 148 14.70 -0.27 -13.07
C GLN A 148 14.66 -1.54 -12.21
N ASP A 149 14.17 -2.63 -12.79
CA ASP A 149 14.14 -3.98 -12.19
C ASP A 149 13.37 -4.07 -10.87
N ARG A 150 12.30 -3.27 -10.74
CA ARG A 150 11.40 -3.29 -9.58
C ARG A 150 10.06 -3.93 -9.93
N PRO A 151 9.39 -4.60 -8.97
CA PRO A 151 8.06 -5.13 -9.20
C PRO A 151 7.09 -4.03 -9.66
N LEU A 152 6.30 -4.34 -10.67
CA LEU A 152 5.22 -3.53 -11.21
C LEU A 152 3.90 -3.80 -10.48
N ALA A 153 2.91 -2.97 -10.73
CA ALA A 153 1.54 -3.14 -10.27
C ALA A 153 1.48 -3.42 -8.75
N PRO A 154 1.93 -2.47 -7.91
CA PRO A 154 2.10 -2.70 -6.49
C PRO A 154 0.73 -2.86 -5.84
N ASN A 155 0.52 -3.94 -5.08
CA ASN A 155 -0.78 -4.22 -4.48
C ASN A 155 -0.72 -4.81 -3.06
N PHE A 156 0.47 -5.07 -2.51
CA PHE A 156 0.61 -5.40 -1.10
C PHE A 156 1.73 -4.55 -0.50
N PHE A 157 1.45 -3.83 0.57
CA PHE A 157 2.39 -2.90 1.19
C PHE A 157 2.63 -3.25 2.64
N VAL A 158 3.84 -3.02 3.15
CA VAL A 158 4.15 -3.17 4.56
C VAL A 158 4.67 -1.85 5.10
N GLU A 159 4.01 -1.34 6.13
CA GLU A 159 4.44 -0.17 6.89
C GLU A 159 4.83 -0.58 8.31
N ILE A 160 5.95 -0.05 8.78
CA ILE A 160 6.57 -0.48 10.03
C ILE A 160 6.80 0.74 10.88
N LYS A 161 6.63 0.58 12.18
CA LYS A 161 7.14 1.54 13.15
C LYS A 161 7.98 0.86 14.22
N GLY A 162 9.04 1.56 14.61
CA GLY A 162 9.77 1.24 15.82
C GLY A 162 8.94 1.53 17.08
N PRO A 163 9.43 1.15 18.28
CA PRO A 163 8.70 1.30 19.54
C PRO A 163 8.30 2.74 19.92
N LYS A 164 8.96 3.74 19.30
CA LYS A 164 8.70 5.18 19.51
C LYS A 164 7.92 5.82 18.36
N GLY A 165 7.49 5.03 17.38
CA GLY A 165 6.71 5.53 16.26
C GLY A 165 5.31 5.96 16.68
N VAL A 166 4.71 6.86 15.91
CA VAL A 166 3.36 7.35 16.16
C VAL A 166 2.38 6.47 15.36
N PRO A 167 1.51 5.67 16.00
CA PRO A 167 0.61 4.75 15.30
C PRO A 167 -0.26 5.43 14.23
N GLY A 168 -0.78 6.62 14.53
CA GLY A 168 -1.61 7.39 13.60
C GLY A 168 -0.90 7.76 12.30
N VAL A 169 0.43 7.96 12.34
CA VAL A 169 1.23 8.23 11.13
C VAL A 169 1.23 6.99 10.22
N THR A 170 1.35 5.79 10.80
CA THR A 170 1.39 4.54 10.04
C THR A 170 0.07 4.23 9.37
N PHE A 171 -1.06 4.47 10.06
CA PHE A 171 -2.38 4.29 9.46
C PHE A 171 -2.62 5.25 8.29
N ARG A 172 -2.18 6.51 8.41
CA ARG A 172 -2.19 7.48 7.29
C ARG A 172 -1.34 7.03 6.09
N GLN A 173 -0.17 6.46 6.37
CA GLN A 173 0.69 5.89 5.33
C GLN A 173 -0.01 4.69 4.66
N ALA A 174 -0.52 3.74 5.44
CA ALA A 174 -1.27 2.58 4.95
C ALA A 174 -2.46 3.00 4.08
N GLN A 175 -3.27 3.96 4.52
CA GLN A 175 -4.39 4.50 3.76
C GLN A 175 -3.96 5.04 2.38
N HIS A 176 -2.94 5.90 2.34
CA HIS A 176 -2.46 6.47 1.08
C HIS A 176 -1.84 5.41 0.16
N ASN A 177 -1.01 4.53 0.71
CA ASN A 177 -0.32 3.49 -0.05
C ASN A 177 -1.29 2.45 -0.63
N GLY A 178 -2.25 2.00 0.18
CA GLY A 178 -3.25 1.06 -0.25
C GLY A 178 -4.21 1.65 -1.29
N ALA A 179 -4.55 2.95 -1.20
CA ALA A 179 -5.28 3.64 -2.26
C ALA A 179 -4.51 3.68 -3.59
N VAL A 180 -3.19 3.85 -3.54
CA VAL A 180 -2.33 3.75 -4.74
C VAL A 180 -2.40 2.36 -5.36
N GLY A 181 -2.32 1.31 -4.54
CA GLY A 181 -2.42 -0.06 -5.03
C GLY A 181 -3.82 -0.39 -5.57
N ALA A 182 -4.87 0.05 -4.88
CA ALA A 182 -6.25 -0.13 -5.31
C ALA A 182 -6.50 0.55 -6.67
N ARG A 183 -5.95 1.75 -6.89
CA ARG A 183 -5.98 2.40 -8.21
C ARG A 183 -5.23 1.58 -9.25
N ALA A 184 -4.03 1.08 -8.95
CA ALA A 184 -3.25 0.27 -9.88
C ALA A 184 -4.00 -0.99 -10.32
N MET A 185 -4.63 -1.70 -9.37
CA MET A 185 -5.42 -2.89 -9.66
C MET A 185 -6.68 -2.56 -10.46
N HIS A 186 -7.40 -1.50 -10.08
CA HIS A 186 -8.58 -1.07 -10.81
C HIS A 186 -8.27 -0.71 -12.27
N MET A 187 -7.12 -0.07 -12.54
CA MET A 187 -6.66 0.19 -13.90
C MET A 187 -6.37 -1.10 -14.68
N LEU A 188 -5.74 -2.10 -14.05
CA LEU A 188 -5.49 -3.40 -14.68
C LEU A 188 -6.77 -4.14 -15.02
N GLN A 189 -7.72 -4.22 -14.08
CA GLN A 189 -9.00 -4.91 -14.27
C GLN A 189 -9.83 -4.28 -15.40
N ASN A 190 -9.70 -2.97 -15.60
CA ASN A 190 -10.42 -2.22 -16.61
C ASN A 190 -9.63 -2.03 -17.91
N TYR A 191 -8.47 -2.69 -18.06
CA TYR A 191 -7.71 -2.61 -19.30
C TYR A 191 -8.47 -3.23 -20.48
N GLY A 192 -8.76 -2.42 -21.50
CA GLY A 192 -9.52 -2.86 -22.68
C GLY A 192 -11.04 -2.91 -22.45
N VAL A 193 -11.54 -2.38 -21.34
CA VAL A 193 -12.98 -2.30 -21.04
C VAL A 193 -13.51 -0.91 -21.44
N ASP A 194 -14.62 -0.85 -22.17
CA ASP A 194 -15.20 0.40 -22.69
C ASP A 194 -15.66 1.38 -21.59
N ARG A 195 -16.11 0.83 -20.45
CA ARG A 195 -16.58 1.62 -19.30
C ARG A 195 -16.02 1.00 -18.01
N PRO A 196 -15.47 1.82 -17.09
CA PRO A 196 -14.95 1.30 -15.83
C PRO A 196 -16.01 0.55 -15.03
N VAL A 197 -15.65 -0.64 -14.57
CA VAL A 197 -16.44 -1.52 -13.70
C VAL A 197 -15.90 -1.41 -12.28
N PHE A 198 -16.82 -1.30 -11.32
CA PHE A 198 -16.56 -1.27 -9.88
C PHE A 198 -17.27 -2.45 -9.24
N ASP A 199 -16.51 -3.49 -8.90
CA ASP A 199 -17.00 -4.71 -8.25
C ASP A 199 -17.01 -4.61 -6.72
N ASN A 200 -16.37 -3.58 -6.17
CA ASN A 200 -16.18 -3.36 -4.73
C ASN A 200 -15.36 -4.47 -4.03
N CYS A 201 -14.63 -5.30 -4.78
CA CYS A 201 -13.73 -6.31 -4.23
C CYS A 201 -12.35 -5.70 -3.91
N PRO A 202 -11.64 -6.18 -2.88
CA PRO A 202 -10.32 -5.67 -2.55
C PRO A 202 -9.24 -6.44 -3.29
N TYR A 203 -8.43 -5.70 -4.03
CA TYR A 203 -7.29 -6.24 -4.79
C TYR A 203 -5.95 -5.68 -4.32
N ALA A 204 -5.99 -4.77 -3.34
CA ALA A 204 -4.80 -4.22 -2.70
C ALA A 204 -4.90 -4.33 -1.19
N PHE A 205 -3.76 -4.52 -0.54
CA PHE A 205 -3.66 -4.81 0.89
C PHE A 205 -2.50 -4.05 1.52
N THR A 206 -2.64 -3.70 2.79
CA THR A 206 -1.54 -3.14 3.58
C THR A 206 -1.41 -3.90 4.88
N ALA A 207 -0.18 -4.19 5.28
CA ALA A 207 0.14 -4.67 6.61
C ALA A 207 0.83 -3.54 7.40
N VAL A 208 0.40 -3.34 8.65
CA VAL A 208 1.01 -2.41 9.59
C VAL A 208 1.63 -3.20 10.72
N LEU A 209 2.96 -3.17 10.83
CA LEU A 209 3.68 -3.74 11.98
C LEU A 209 4.01 -2.62 12.96
N ASN A 210 3.28 -2.56 14.07
CA ASN A 210 3.47 -1.57 15.11
C ASN A 210 3.38 -2.21 16.50
N MET A 211 4.26 -1.82 17.42
CA MET A 211 4.29 -2.36 18.78
C MET A 211 4.30 -3.90 18.85
N ARG A 212 4.87 -4.55 17.81
CA ARG A 212 4.93 -6.01 17.59
C ARG A 212 3.58 -6.67 17.23
N ILE A 213 2.57 -5.88 16.90
CA ILE A 213 1.29 -6.32 16.38
C ILE A 213 1.30 -6.09 14.87
N LEU A 214 0.91 -7.11 14.12
CA LEU A 214 0.69 -7.02 12.69
C LEU A 214 -0.82 -6.87 12.44
N GLU A 215 -1.22 -5.75 11.88
CA GLU A 215 -2.59 -5.48 11.46
C GLU A 215 -2.66 -5.51 9.93
N LEU A 216 -3.64 -6.21 9.37
CA LEU A 216 -3.89 -6.27 7.93
C LEU A 216 -5.09 -5.40 7.58
N PHE A 217 -5.04 -4.79 6.40
CA PHE A 217 -6.13 -3.99 5.88
C PHE A 217 -6.33 -4.27 4.40
N ALA A 218 -7.58 -4.39 4.00
CA ALA A 218 -8.02 -4.50 2.62
C ALA A 218 -8.31 -3.11 2.03
N HIS A 219 -8.03 -2.93 0.74
CA HIS A 219 -8.26 -1.71 0.00
C HIS A 219 -9.02 -2.00 -1.29
N HIS A 220 -10.09 -1.24 -1.51
CA HIS A 220 -10.93 -1.38 -2.70
C HIS A 220 -11.36 -0.03 -3.25
N VAL A 221 -11.84 -0.06 -4.51
CA VAL A 221 -12.32 1.12 -5.23
C VAL A 221 -13.82 1.02 -5.39
N THR A 222 -14.55 2.10 -5.11
CA THR A 222 -15.97 2.21 -5.45
C THR A 222 -16.24 3.34 -6.44
N ALA A 223 -17.39 3.23 -7.11
CA ALA A 223 -17.78 4.17 -8.15
C ALA A 223 -17.85 5.62 -7.62
N PRO A 224 -17.64 6.63 -8.50
CA PRO A 224 -17.86 8.01 -8.15
C PRO A 224 -19.29 8.25 -7.62
N THR A 225 -19.43 9.11 -6.62
CA THR A 225 -20.74 9.47 -6.06
C THR A 225 -21.49 10.49 -6.90
N THR A 226 -20.81 11.12 -7.87
CA THR A 226 -21.36 12.10 -8.80
C THR A 226 -20.97 11.75 -10.24
N LYS A 227 -21.82 12.12 -11.19
CA LYS A 227 -21.55 11.88 -12.62
C LYS A 227 -20.29 12.64 -13.05
N GLY A 228 -19.29 11.91 -13.54
CA GLY A 228 -17.99 12.47 -13.94
C GLY A 228 -17.04 12.76 -12.77
N GLY A 229 -17.39 12.35 -11.55
CA GLY A 229 -16.50 12.43 -10.39
C GLY A 229 -15.35 11.41 -10.45
N GLN A 230 -14.45 11.49 -9.47
CA GLN A 230 -13.36 10.53 -9.32
C GLN A 230 -13.78 9.30 -8.49
N PRO A 231 -13.14 8.14 -8.72
CA PRO A 231 -13.33 6.95 -7.89
C PRO A 231 -13.07 7.22 -6.41
N GLN A 232 -13.70 6.41 -5.55
CA GLN A 232 -13.51 6.44 -4.11
C GLN A 232 -12.59 5.29 -3.68
N TYR A 233 -11.70 5.55 -2.72
CA TYR A 233 -10.75 4.56 -2.21
C TYR A 233 -11.01 4.34 -0.73
N HIS A 234 -11.18 3.08 -0.35
CA HIS A 234 -11.55 2.70 1.01
C HIS A 234 -10.53 1.74 1.58
N MET A 235 -10.25 1.91 2.87
CA MET A 235 -9.41 1.03 3.68
C MET A 235 -10.30 0.40 4.76
N THR A 236 -10.27 -0.92 4.88
CA THR A 236 -11.00 -1.67 5.90
C THR A 236 -10.08 -2.65 6.63
N PRO A 237 -10.24 -2.84 7.95
CA PRO A 237 -9.52 -3.87 8.69
C PRO A 237 -10.01 -5.28 8.33
#